data_AF-A0AAU0VKI8-F1
#
_entry.id   AF-A0AAU0VKI8-F1
#
_cell.length_a   1.000
_cell.length_b   1.000
_cell.length_c   1.000
_cell.angle_alpha   90.00
_cell.angle_beta   90.00
_cell.angle_gamma   90.00
#
_symmetry.space_group_name_H-M   'P 1'
#
loop_
_entity.id
_entity.type
_entity.pdbx_description
1 polymer ?
#
loop_
_entity_poly.entity_id
_entity_poly.type
_entity_poly.pdbx_seq_one_letter_code
_entity_poly.pdbx_strand_id
1 'polypeptide(L)' 'MRDSGGGVPVVKACGLDDCGGRGLLLVQALADDFDVTPHNPGKSVWAVFKTDPMEKQQA' A
#
# COMPACT_ATOMS: atom_id res chain seq x y z
N MET A 1 -5.65 6.24 -1.59
CA MET A 1 -5.11 7.40 -0.84
C MET A 1 -4.61 8.42 -1.86
N ARG A 2 -4.89 9.72 -1.65
CA ARG A 2 -4.45 10.80 -2.55
C ARG A 2 -3.44 11.67 -1.81
N ASP A 3 -2.27 11.85 -2.39
CA ASP A 3 -1.22 12.71 -1.85
C ASP A 3 -0.92 13.82 -2.84
N SER A 4 -0.95 15.08 -2.39
CA SER A 4 -0.63 16.25 -3.22
C SER A 4 0.88 16.51 -3.32
N GLY A 5 1.70 15.78 -2.56
CA GLY A 5 3.16 15.85 -2.62
C GLY A 5 3.74 15.19 -3.88
N GLY A 6 4.78 15.81 -4.47
CA GLY A 6 5.37 15.39 -5.75
C GLY A 6 6.29 14.16 -5.70
N GLY A 7 6.61 13.62 -4.53
CA GLY A 7 7.41 12.39 -4.43
C GLY A 7 6.61 11.15 -4.83
N VAL A 8 7.25 10.06 -5.25
CA VAL A 8 6.59 8.75 -5.43
C VAL A 8 6.88 7.83 -4.24
N PRO A 9 5.98 6.90 -3.88
CA PRO A 9 6.24 5.91 -2.84
C PRO A 9 7.40 5.04 -3.31
N VAL A 10 8.44 4.92 -2.49
CA VAL A 10 9.61 4.07 -2.76
C VAL A 10 9.84 3.16 -1.58
N VAL A 11 10.26 1.92 -1.86
CA VAL A 11 10.71 1.02 -0.81
C VAL A 11 11.98 1.61 -0.22
N LYS A 12 11.96 1.86 1.09
CA LYS A 12 13.14 2.36 1.81
C LYS A 12 13.81 1.19 2.51
N ALA A 13 15.12 1.08 2.37
CA ALA A 13 15.93 0.27 3.27
C ALA A 13 15.86 0.96 4.64
N CYS A 14 15.10 0.38 5.57
CA CYS A 14 14.96 0.88 6.93
C CYS A 14 15.74 -0.01 7.89
N GLY A 15 16.51 0.61 8.78
CA GLY A 15 17.14 -0.06 9.91
C GLY A 15 16.11 -0.53 10.95
N LEU A 16 16.58 -1.33 11.91
CA LEU A 16 15.72 -1.91 12.95
C LEU A 16 15.00 -0.82 13.77
N ASP A 17 15.71 0.27 14.06
CA ASP A 17 15.27 1.39 14.91
C ASP A 17 14.54 2.50 14.14
N ASP A 18 14.38 2.37 12.82
CA ASP A 18 13.68 3.39 12.06
C ASP A 18 12.17 3.36 12.32
N CYS A 19 11.58 4.53 12.53
CA CYS A 19 10.15 4.69 12.77
C CYS A 19 9.29 4.61 11.49
N GLY A 20 9.85 4.29 10.32
CA GLY A 20 9.16 4.39 9.03
C GLY A 20 9.57 3.34 7.99
N GLY A 21 9.23 3.58 6.72
CA GLY A 21 9.76 2.86 5.55
C GLY A 21 9.22 1.45 5.25
N ARG A 22 8.70 0.74 6.27
CA ARG A 22 8.25 -0.67 6.13
C ARG A 22 6.85 -0.83 5.53
N GLY A 23 6.03 0.22 5.52
CA GLY A 23 4.64 0.12 5.09
C GLY A 23 4.48 -0.39 3.65
N LEU A 24 5.36 0.03 2.74
CA LEU A 24 5.29 -0.40 1.34
C LEU A 24 5.69 -1.87 1.15
N LEU A 25 6.57 -2.40 2.01
CA LEU A 25 6.90 -3.84 2.01
C LEU A 25 5.69 -4.68 2.37
N LEU A 26 4.90 -4.22 3.35
CA LEU A 26 3.68 -4.92 3.76
C LEU A 26 2.64 -4.90 2.65
N VAL A 27 2.45 -3.76 1.98
CA VAL A 27 1.54 -3.65 0.84
C VAL A 27 1.99 -4.56 -0.30
N GLN A 28 3.29 -4.58 -0.62
CA GLN A 28 3.83 -5.45 -1.67
C GLN A 28 3.67 -6.95 -1.34
N ALA A 29 3.71 -7.32 -0.07
CA ALA A 29 3.55 -8.70 0.36
C ALA A 29 2.09 -9.17 0.39
N LEU A 30 1.15 -8.27 0.70
CA LEU A 30 -0.26 -8.63 0.94
C LEU A 30 -1.21 -8.28 -0.20
N ALA A 31 -0.90 -7.25 -0.99
CA ALA A 31 -1.78 -6.83 -2.06
C ALA A 31 -1.70 -7.79 -3.24
N ASP A 32 -2.86 -8.14 -3.79
CA ASP A 32 -2.95 -8.86 -5.06
C ASP A 32 -2.53 -7.98 -6.24
N ASP A 33 -2.81 -6.69 -6.13
CA ASP A 33 -2.47 -5.68 -7.11
C ASP A 33 -2.22 -4.35 -6.42
N PHE A 34 -1.27 -3.59 -6.94
CA PHE A 34 -0.82 -2.32 -6.36
C PHE A 34 -0.22 -1.43 -7.44
N ASP A 35 -0.64 -0.17 -7.48
CA ASP A 35 -0.04 0.80 -8.38
C ASP A 35 -0.14 2.24 -7.84
N VAL A 36 0.63 3.12 -8.48
CA VAL A 36 0.72 4.55 -8.20
C VAL A 36 0.42 5.31 -9.49
N THR A 37 -0.66 6.08 -9.48
CA THR A 37 -1.03 6.95 -10.59
C THR A 37 -0.55 8.38 -10.32
N PRO A 38 0.41 8.92 -11.11
CA PRO A 38 0.85 10.30 -10.97
C PRO A 38 -0.25 11.29 -11.35
N HIS A 39 -0.32 12.42 -10.65
CA HIS A 39 -1.20 13.54 -10.96
C HIS A 39 -0.43 14.86 -10.87
N ASN A 40 -0.94 15.93 -11.50
CA ASN A 40 -0.36 17.26 -11.31
C ASN A 40 -1.37 18.20 -10.63
N PRO A 41 -1.16 18.57 -9.34
CA PRO A 41 -0.11 18.08 -8.43
C PRO A 41 -0.44 16.73 -7.79
N GLY A 42 0.60 15.96 -7.45
CA GLY A 42 0.52 14.81 -6.55
C GLY A 42 0.46 13.43 -7.20
N LYS A 43 -0.24 12.50 -6.54
CA LYS A 43 -0.42 11.11 -6.95
C LYS A 43 -1.59 10.47 -6.21
N SER A 44 -2.10 9.39 -6.79
CA SER A 44 -3.04 8.47 -6.16
C SER A 44 -2.38 7.11 -6.00
N VAL A 45 -2.57 6.47 -4.85
CA VAL A 45 -2.07 5.13 -4.56
C VAL A 45 -3.24 4.23 -4.19
N TRP A 46 -3.25 3.02 -4.75
CA TRP A 46 -4.28 2.01 -4.51
C TRP A 46 -3.67 0.62 -4.38
N ALA A 47 -4.41 -0.26 -3.69
CA ALA A 47 -4.07 -1.66 -3.51
C ALA A 47 -5.37 -2.47 -3.53
N VAL A 48 -5.33 -3.66 -4.13
CA VAL A 48 -6.45 -4.60 -4.17
C VAL A 48 -6.13 -5.80 -3.29
N PHE A 49 -7.13 -6.23 -2.52
CA PHE A 49 -7.06 -7.43 -1.69
C PHE A 49 -8.27 -8.30 -2.02
N LYS A 50 -8.02 -9.53 -2.46
CA LYS A 50 -9.05 -10.55 -2.58
C LYS A 50 -9.40 -11.03 -1.18
N THR A 51 -10.68 -10.98 -0.86
CA THR A 51 -11.21 -11.58 0.36
C THR A 51 -11.93 -12.86 -0.03
N ASP A 52 -11.61 -13.97 0.62
CA ASP A 52 -12.50 -15.12 0.56
C ASP A 52 -13.87 -14.69 1.13
N PRO A 53 -14.98 -15.04 0.47
CA PRO A 53 -16.28 -14.85 1.10
C PRO A 53 -16.26 -15.66 2.40
N MET A 54 -16.41 -15.00 3.54
CA MET A 54 -16.54 -15.68 4.82
C MET A 54 -17.64 -16.74 4.69
N GLU A 55 -17.27 -18.02 4.79
CA GLU A 55 -18.24 -19.07 5.02
C GLU A 55 -18.93 -18.73 6.34
N LYS A 56 -20.22 -18.38 6.26
CA LYS A 56 -21.03 -18.11 7.46
C LYS A 56 -21.03 -19.41 8.25
N GLN A 57 -20.25 -19.47 9.32
CA GLN A 57 -20.38 -20.54 10.31
C GLN A 57 -21.79 -20.42 10.90
N GLN A 58 -22.66 -21.31 10.46
CA GLN A 58 -24.02 -21.48 10.92
C GLN A 58 -23.95 -21.88 12.39
N ALA A 59 -24.46 -21.02 13.28
CA ALA A 59 -24.68 -21.32 14.69
C ALA A 59 -25.92 -22.20 14.88
#